data_AF-A0A318Q4F1-F1
#
_entry.id   AF-A0A318Q4F1-F1
#
_cell.length_a   1.000
_cell.length_b   1.000
_cell.length_c   1.000
_cell.angle_alpha   90.00
_cell.angle_beta   90.00
_cell.angle_gamma   90.00
#
_symmetry.space_group_name_H-M   'P 1'
#
loop_
_entity.id
_entity.type
_entity.pdbx_description
1 polymer ?
#
loop_
_entity_poly.entity_id
_entity_poly.type
_entity_poly.pdbx_seq_one_letter_code
_entity_poly.pdbx_strand_id
1 'polypeptide(L)'
;MACIDIARHMSFCLGNAVRCVWHGWRASTHDGTADLQQAVFYIHEWLGMEVRPRMPLSRLITDAVQRFAAVDEDARFSTIIRDLCRADFTHGNENAARHALSLITAEMEQRREAQARPDKEKV
;
A
#
# COMPACT_ATOMS: atom_id res chain seq x y z
N MET A 1 13.54 6.09 -1.05
CA MET A 1 13.86 6.09 -2.49
C MET A 1 13.03 5.05 -3.25
N ALA A 2 13.14 3.75 -2.95
CA ALA A 2 12.52 2.69 -3.76
C ALA A 2 11.00 2.81 -4.02
N CYS A 3 10.18 3.33 -3.10
CA CYS A 3 8.71 3.40 -3.30
C CYS A 3 8.30 4.54 -4.23
N ILE A 4 9.08 5.63 -4.24
CA ILE A 4 8.87 6.75 -5.17
C ILE A 4 9.24 6.31 -6.59
N ASP A 5 10.28 5.50 -6.73
CA ASP A 5 10.70 4.96 -8.03
C ASP A 5 9.62 4.03 -8.61
N ILE A 6 9.01 3.17 -7.79
CA ILE A 6 7.86 2.35 -8.21
C ILE A 6 6.68 3.23 -8.63
N ALA A 7 6.25 4.16 -7.76
CA ALA A 7 5.05 4.96 -7.98
C ALA A 7 5.08 5.77 -9.28
N ARG A 8 6.26 6.23 -9.73
CA ARG A 8 6.45 6.97 -10.99
C ARG A 8 6.18 6.16 -12.25
N HIS A 9 6.22 4.83 -12.15
CA HIS A 9 5.96 3.93 -13.26
C HIS A 9 4.56 3.30 -13.20
N MET A 10 3.75 3.71 -12.24
CA MET A 10 2.40 3.21 -12.04
C MET A 10 1.36 4.19 -12.57
N SER A 11 0.13 3.72 -12.73
CA SER A 11 -1.03 4.55 -13.02
C SER A 11 -1.27 5.55 -11.90
N PHE A 12 -1.94 6.67 -12.21
CA PHE A 12 -2.13 7.75 -11.26
C PHE A 12 -2.69 7.28 -9.91
N CYS A 13 -3.75 6.47 -9.90
CA CYS A 13 -4.36 6.01 -8.66
C CYS A 13 -3.46 5.03 -7.91
N LEU A 14 -2.99 3.94 -8.54
CA LEU A 14 -2.22 2.93 -7.82
C LEU A 14 -0.81 3.42 -7.45
N GLY A 15 -0.20 4.31 -8.23
CA GLY A 15 1.03 4.99 -7.87
C GLY A 15 0.88 5.89 -6.65
N ASN A 16 -0.23 6.64 -6.55
CA ASN A 16 -0.52 7.41 -5.34
C ASN A 16 -0.82 6.51 -4.14
N ALA A 17 -1.54 5.39 -4.34
CA ALA A 17 -1.77 4.41 -3.28
C ALA A 17 -0.45 3.88 -2.71
N VAL A 18 0.51 3.48 -3.56
CA VAL A 18 1.86 3.05 -3.14
C VAL A 18 2.58 4.12 -2.32
N ARG A 19 2.51 5.39 -2.75
CA ARG A 19 3.13 6.51 -2.02
C ARG A 19 2.51 6.72 -0.63
N CYS A 20 1.19 6.66 -0.56
CA CYS A 20 0.43 6.78 0.69
C CYS A 20 0.72 5.60 1.65
N VAL A 21 0.74 4.36 1.15
CA VAL A 21 1.15 3.19 1.96
C VAL A 21 2.56 3.39 2.50
N TRP A 22 3.51 3.84 1.68
CA TRP A 22 4.87 4.10 2.14
C TRP A 22 4.93 5.11 3.28
N HIS A 23 4.24 6.24 3.15
CA HIS A 23 4.20 7.25 4.22
C HIS A 23 3.50 6.74 5.47
N GLY A 24 2.36 6.06 5.34
CA GLY A 24 1.62 5.54 6.48
C GLY A 24 2.33 4.41 7.23
N TRP A 25 3.13 3.59 6.53
CA TRP A 25 3.87 2.51 7.15
C TRP A 25 5.19 2.94 7.79
N ARG A 26 5.83 3.97 7.24
CA ARG A 26 7.14 4.49 7.70
C ARG A 26 7.01 5.82 8.45
N ALA A 27 5.80 6.20 8.86
CA ALA A 27 5.54 7.41 9.61
C ALA A 27 6.31 7.38 10.94
N SER A 28 7.21 8.35 11.13
CA SER A 28 7.99 8.52 12.37
C SER A 28 7.51 9.72 13.21
N THR A 29 6.68 10.59 12.63
CA THR A 29 6.25 11.86 13.24
C THR A 29 4.75 11.93 13.49
N HIS A 30 4.00 10.96 13.00
CA HIS A 30 2.55 10.81 13.16
C HIS A 30 2.18 9.32 13.14
N ASP A 31 0.93 8.98 13.44
CA ASP A 31 0.46 7.60 13.53
C ASP A 31 0.30 6.89 12.17
N GLY A 32 0.52 7.62 11.06
CA GLY A 32 0.43 7.12 9.68
C GLY A 32 -0.98 6.80 9.19
N THR A 33 -2.01 6.89 10.05
CA THR A 33 -3.37 6.41 9.73
C THR A 33 -4.02 7.21 8.61
N ALA A 34 -3.84 8.54 8.60
CA ALA A 34 -4.39 9.41 7.56
C ALA A 34 -3.81 9.08 6.16
N ASP A 35 -2.53 8.75 6.06
CA ASP A 35 -1.92 8.32 4.81
C ASP A 35 -2.51 6.98 4.35
N LEU A 36 -2.73 6.03 5.26
CA LEU A 36 -3.37 4.76 4.94
C LEU A 36 -4.81 4.93 4.45
N GLN A 37 -5.58 5.85 5.06
CA GLN A 37 -6.91 6.21 4.57
C GLN A 37 -6.86 6.80 3.15
N GLN A 38 -5.87 7.64 2.87
CA GLN A 38 -5.67 8.18 1.54
C GLN A 38 -5.28 7.09 0.53
N ALA A 39 -4.51 6.08 0.94
CA ALA A 39 -4.23 4.91 0.09
C ALA A 39 -5.51 4.16 -0.26
N VAL A 40 -6.38 3.92 0.73
CA VAL A 40 -7.71 3.30 0.54
C VAL A 40 -8.54 4.08 -0.49
N PHE A 41 -8.60 5.40 -0.38
CA PHE A 41 -9.29 6.25 -1.35
C PHE A 41 -8.81 5.99 -2.78
N TYR A 42 -7.50 6.03 -3.04
CA TYR A 42 -6.97 5.83 -4.39
C TYR A 42 -7.22 4.42 -4.93
N ILE A 43 -7.20 3.40 -4.08
CA ILE A 43 -7.52 2.02 -4.48
C ILE A 43 -8.99 1.92 -4.89
N HIS A 44 -9.90 2.54 -4.13
CA HIS A 44 -11.32 2.58 -4.49
C HIS A 44 -11.58 3.32 -5.80
N GLU A 45 -10.95 4.47 -6.00
CA GLU A 45 -11.03 5.21 -7.27
C GLU A 45 -10.62 4.32 -8.45
N TRP A 46 -9.50 3.59 -8.32
CA TRP A 46 -9.05 2.68 -9.38
C TRP A 46 -9.99 1.50 -9.61
N LEU A 47 -10.56 0.92 -8.54
CA LEU A 47 -11.52 -0.18 -8.65
C LEU A 47 -12.82 0.27 -9.34
N GLY A 48 -13.24 1.52 -9.15
CA GLY A 48 -14.42 2.12 -9.77
C GLY A 48 -14.25 2.59 -11.22
N MET A 49 -13.02 2.60 -11.76
CA MET A 49 -12.79 2.98 -13.15
C MET A 49 -13.39 1.98 -14.12
N GLU A 50 -14.15 2.48 -15.11
CA GLU A 50 -14.66 1.70 -16.23
C GLU A 50 -13.52 1.16 -17.11
N VAL A 51 -12.50 1.99 -17.34
CA VAL A 51 -11.28 1.61 -18.08
C VAL A 51 -10.07 1.83 -17.20
N ARG A 52 -9.39 0.73 -16.84
CA ARG A 52 -8.19 0.78 -16.01
C ARG A 52 -6.93 0.93 -16.88
N PRO A 53 -6.01 1.85 -16.52
CA PRO A 53 -4.74 1.99 -17.22
C PRO A 53 -3.96 0.67 -17.18
N ARG A 54 -3.36 0.29 -18.31
CA ARG A 54 -2.48 -0.87 -18.40
C ARG A 54 -1.05 -0.38 -18.45
N MET A 55 -0.38 -0.43 -17.32
CA MET A 55 1.01 -0.02 -17.26
C MET A 55 1.91 -1.18 -17.73
N PRO A 56 2.94 -0.92 -18.55
CA PRO A 56 3.89 -1.96 -18.93
C PRO A 56 4.76 -2.33 -17.73
N LEU A 57 4.95 -3.63 -17.49
CA LEU A 57 5.89 -4.10 -16.48
C LEU A 57 7.32 -3.79 -16.93
N SER A 58 8.12 -3.17 -16.06
CA SER A 58 9.55 -2.95 -16.30
C SER A 58 10.40 -3.78 -15.35
N ARG A 59 11.56 -4.24 -15.82
CA ARG A 59 12.51 -4.98 -14.99
C ARG A 59 12.96 -4.19 -13.76
N LEU A 60 13.12 -2.88 -13.90
CA LEU A 60 13.46 -1.97 -12.80
C LEU A 60 12.42 -2.02 -11.66
N ILE A 61 11.14 -2.12 -12.00
CA ILE A 61 10.06 -2.22 -11.02
C ILE A 61 10.09 -3.58 -10.33
N THR A 62 10.26 -4.66 -11.09
CA THR A 62 10.39 -6.02 -10.52
C THR A 62 11.53 -6.08 -9.50
N ASP A 63 12.69 -5.52 -9.84
CA ASP A 63 13.86 -5.49 -8.95
C ASP A 63 13.62 -4.57 -7.73
N ALA A 64 12.88 -3.46 -7.90
CA ALA A 64 12.48 -2.59 -6.80
C ALA A 64 11.51 -3.29 -5.83
N VAL A 65 10.51 -4.00 -6.34
CA VAL A 65 9.54 -4.76 -5.53
C VAL A 65 10.23 -5.88 -4.74
N GLN A 66 11.18 -6.58 -5.36
CA GLN A 66 11.94 -7.64 -4.68
C GLN A 66 12.75 -7.11 -3.49
N ARG A 67 13.34 -5.91 -3.61
CA ARG A 67 14.10 -5.29 -2.51
C ARG A 67 13.23 -5.00 -1.28
N PHE A 68 11.93 -4.77 -1.44
CA PHE A 68 11.04 -4.57 -0.30
C PHE A 68 10.79 -5.83 0.50
N ALA A 69 10.72 -6.99 -0.16
CA ALA A 69 10.54 -8.27 0.53
C ALA A 69 11.74 -8.64 1.42
N ALA A 70 12.93 -8.10 1.14
CA ALA A 70 14.14 -8.39 1.89
C ALA A 70 14.27 -7.58 3.20
N VAL A 71 13.46 -6.53 3.38
CA VAL A 71 13.60 -5.55 4.49
C VAL A 71 12.31 -5.35 5.29
N ASP A 72 11.32 -6.20 5.07
CA ASP A 72 9.99 -6.13 5.70
C ASP A 72 9.81 -7.32 6.64
N GLU A 73 10.02 -7.08 7.95
CA GLU A 73 10.05 -8.10 8.99
C GLU A 73 8.73 -8.90 9.07
N ASP A 74 7.58 -8.23 8.89
CA ASP A 74 6.25 -8.85 8.98
C ASP A 74 5.64 -9.18 7.60
N ALA A 75 6.37 -8.92 6.52
CA ALA A 75 5.94 -9.10 5.12
C ALA A 75 4.64 -8.37 4.69
N ARG A 76 3.93 -7.68 5.58
CA ARG A 76 2.64 -7.00 5.27
C ARG A 76 2.82 -5.85 4.30
N PHE A 77 3.77 -4.97 4.58
CA PHE A 77 4.03 -3.80 3.76
C PHE A 77 4.43 -4.20 2.33
N SER A 78 5.39 -5.10 2.19
CA SER A 78 5.88 -5.61 0.93
C SER A 78 4.83 -6.40 0.15
N THR A 79 3.91 -7.09 0.84
CA THR A 79 2.74 -7.74 0.23
C THR A 79 1.79 -6.71 -0.36
N ILE A 80 1.44 -5.65 0.38
CA ILE A 80 0.59 -4.55 -0.12
C ILE A 80 1.22 -3.93 -1.38
N ILE A 81 2.51 -3.58 -1.35
CA ILE A 81 3.19 -2.98 -2.52
C ILE A 81 3.18 -3.94 -3.72
N ARG A 82 3.44 -5.23 -3.49
CA ARG A 82 3.42 -6.25 -4.55
C ARG A 82 2.04 -6.36 -5.18
N ASP A 83 0.99 -6.38 -4.38
CA ASP A 83 -0.38 -6.52 -4.87
C ASP A 83 -0.85 -5.29 -5.63
N LEU A 84 -0.48 -4.07 -5.19
CA LEU A 84 -0.73 -2.86 -5.96
C LEU A 84 0.02 -2.88 -7.30
N CYS A 85 1.27 -3.34 -7.33
CA CYS A 85 2.01 -3.53 -8.58
C CYS A 85 1.33 -4.57 -9.48
N ARG A 86 0.87 -5.71 -8.94
CA ARG A 86 0.15 -6.72 -9.72
C ARG A 86 -1.15 -6.16 -10.31
N ALA A 87 -1.92 -5.42 -9.52
CA ALA A 87 -3.12 -4.76 -10.00
C ALA A 87 -2.82 -3.87 -11.22
N ASP A 88 -1.74 -3.10 -11.18
CA ASP A 88 -1.40 -2.12 -12.21
C ASP A 88 -0.74 -2.72 -13.46
N PHE A 89 0.15 -3.70 -13.30
CA PHE A 89 0.95 -4.27 -14.39
C PHE A 89 0.35 -5.56 -15.00
N THR A 90 -0.43 -6.34 -14.24
CA THR A 90 -0.99 -7.62 -14.71
C THR A 90 -2.45 -7.48 -15.15
N HIS A 91 -2.68 -6.58 -16.10
CA HIS A 91 -3.99 -6.37 -16.76
C HIS A 91 -5.15 -6.02 -15.82
N GLY A 92 -4.91 -5.27 -14.74
CA GLY A 92 -6.01 -4.83 -13.89
C GLY A 92 -6.48 -5.91 -12.91
N ASN A 93 -5.55 -6.65 -12.30
CA ASN A 93 -5.86 -7.70 -11.33
C ASN A 93 -6.57 -7.13 -10.09
N GLU A 94 -7.91 -7.12 -10.14
CA GLU A 94 -8.76 -6.60 -9.06
C GLU A 94 -8.57 -7.35 -7.74
N ASN A 95 -8.36 -8.66 -7.80
CA ASN A 95 -8.20 -9.46 -6.60
C ASN A 95 -6.95 -9.02 -5.81
N ALA A 96 -5.87 -8.66 -6.51
CA ALA A 96 -4.69 -8.08 -5.88
C ALA A 96 -5.01 -6.71 -5.24
N ALA A 97 -5.70 -5.81 -5.95
CA ALA A 97 -6.10 -4.53 -5.39
C ALA A 97 -7.01 -4.67 -4.14
N ARG A 98 -7.97 -5.60 -4.17
CA ARG A 98 -8.87 -5.89 -3.05
C ARG A 98 -8.14 -6.53 -1.87
N HIS A 99 -7.15 -7.38 -2.12
CA HIS A 99 -6.33 -7.95 -1.07
C HIS A 99 -5.47 -6.86 -0.39
N ALA A 100 -4.80 -6.00 -1.17
CA ALA A 100 -4.08 -4.84 -0.64
C ALA A 100 -5.00 -3.94 0.21
N LEU A 101 -6.21 -3.65 -0.29
CA LEU A 101 -7.22 -2.89 0.43
C LEU A 101 -7.58 -3.52 1.79
N SER A 102 -7.80 -4.84 1.83
CA SER A 102 -8.10 -5.58 3.05
C SER A 102 -6.97 -5.49 4.07
N LEU A 103 -5.72 -5.61 3.63
CA LEU A 103 -4.55 -5.53 4.50
C LEU A 103 -4.38 -4.13 5.10
N ILE A 104 -4.56 -3.08 4.28
CA ILE A 104 -4.48 -1.69 4.75
C ILE A 104 -5.60 -1.41 5.77
N THR A 105 -6.81 -1.90 5.50
CA THR A 105 -7.96 -1.70 6.40
C THR A 105 -7.74 -2.40 7.74
N ALA A 106 -7.24 -3.65 7.72
CA ALA A 106 -6.92 -4.40 8.94
C ALA A 106 -5.82 -3.70 9.77
N GLU A 107 -4.80 -3.14 9.12
CA GLU A 107 -3.76 -2.37 9.79
C GLU A 107 -4.31 -1.12 10.49
N MET A 108 -5.17 -0.36 9.81
CA MET A 108 -5.80 0.82 10.41
C MET A 108 -6.67 0.45 11.63
N GLU A 109 -7.41 -0.66 11.55
CA GLU A 109 -8.20 -1.16 12.67
C GLU A 109 -7.31 -1.54 13.86
N GLN A 110 -6.22 -2.28 13.60
CA GLN A 110 -5.26 -2.64 14.64
C GLN A 110 -4.66 -1.40 15.33
N ARG A 111 -4.32 -0.36 14.56
CA ARG A 111 -3.82 0.91 15.12
C ARG A 111 -4.87 1.62 15.96
N ARG A 112 -6.14 1.62 15.52
CA ARG A 112 -7.26 2.18 16.28
C ARG A 112 -7.46 1.47 17.61
N GLU A 113 -7.43 0.13 17.60
CA GLU A 113 -7.55 -0.68 18.83
C GLU A 113 -6.37 -0.44 19.78
N ALA A 114 -5.15 -0.31 19.26
CA ALA A 114 -3.97 -0.01 20.06
C ALA A 114 -4.07 1.38 20.73
N GLN A 115 -4.60 2.38 20.03
CA GLN A 115 -4.84 3.72 20.58
C GLN A 115 -6.00 3.74 21.60
N ALA A 116 -6.99 2.85 21.44
CA ALA A 116 -8.15 2.73 22.33
C ALA A 116 -7.89 1.93 23.63
N ARG A 117 -6.71 1.29 23.76
CA ARG A 117 -6.24 0.66 25.01
C ARG A 117 -5.33 1.63 25.77
N PRO A 118 -5.87 2.54 26.63
CA PRO A 118 -5.02 3.28 27.54
C PRO A 118 -4.44 2.32 28.59
N ASP A 119 -3.19 2.54 28.98
CA ASP A 119 -2.43 1.83 30.00
C ASP A 119 -3.28 1.33 31.18
N LYS A 120 -3.64 0.04 31.17
CA LYS A 120 -4.07 -0.70 32.36
C LYS A 120 -2.94 -1.60 32.85
N GLU A 121 -1.75 -1.04 33.03
CA GLU A 121 -0.65 -1.80 33.62
C GLU A 121 0.39 -0.90 34.29
N LYS A 122 -0.08 -0.01 35.18
CA LYS A 122 0.72 0.54 36.28
C LYS A 122 -0.17 0.75 37.52
N VAL A 123 -0.44 -0.33 38.24
CA VAL A 123 -0.82 -0.31 39.66
C VAL A 123 -0.04 -1.40 40.37
#